data_AF-A0A2G4G402-F1
#
_entry.id   AF-A0A2G4G402-F1
#
_cell.length_a   1.000
_cell.length_b   1.000
_cell.length_c   1.000
_cell.angle_alpha   90.00
_cell.angle_beta   90.00
_cell.angle_gamma   90.00
#
_symmetry.space_group_name_H-M   'P 1'
#
loop_
_entity.id
_entity.type
_entity.pdbx_description
1 polymer ?
#
loop_
_entity_poly.entity_id
_entity_poly.type
_entity_poly.pdbx_seq_one_letter_code
_entity_poly.pdbx_strand_id
1 'polypeptide(L)'
;MFNREISWLSFDRRVLELAEDPTVPLLERVRFLSIVSSNLDEFFEIRVAGIMQQEESASHPATREFLQEVLKRAHSLVSAQQSCWKELDPPRLTMSRKM
;
A
#
# COMPACT_ATOMS: atom_id res chain seq x y z
N MET A 1 -3.90 -15.44 -16.85
CA MET A 1 -4.11 -15.56 -15.39
C MET A 1 -3.54 -14.28 -14.77
N PHE A 2 -4.35 -13.47 -14.09
CA PHE A 2 -3.85 -12.24 -13.45
C PHE A 2 -2.98 -12.60 -12.23
N ASN A 3 -1.78 -12.02 -12.10
CA ASN A 3 -0.93 -12.18 -10.92
C ASN A 3 -1.63 -11.54 -9.71
N ARG A 4 -2.03 -12.34 -8.71
CA ARG A 4 -2.94 -11.89 -7.64
C ARG A 4 -2.31 -10.82 -6.77
N GLU A 5 -1.02 -10.93 -6.51
CA GLU A 5 -0.22 -10.04 -5.68
C GLU A 5 -0.07 -8.67 -6.36
N ILE A 6 0.12 -8.68 -7.68
CA ILE A 6 0.11 -7.47 -8.49
C ILE A 6 -1.27 -6.80 -8.49
N SER A 7 -2.33 -7.59 -8.66
CA SER A 7 -3.69 -7.06 -8.62
C SER A 7 -4.03 -6.46 -7.26
N TRP A 8 -3.54 -7.06 -6.18
CA TRP A 8 -3.67 -6.54 -4.82
C TRP A 8 -2.99 -5.19 -4.67
N LEU A 9 -1.70 -5.08 -5.01
CA LEU A 9 -0.97 -3.82 -4.96
C LEU A 9 -1.59 -2.74 -5.86
N SER A 10 -2.17 -3.14 -6.99
CA SER A 10 -2.90 -2.22 -7.88
C SER A 10 -4.21 -1.74 -7.27
N PHE A 11 -4.89 -2.59 -6.50
CA PHE A 11 -6.07 -2.20 -5.74
C PHE A 11 -5.70 -1.21 -4.63
N ASP A 12 -4.67 -1.50 -3.83
CA ASP A 12 -4.23 -0.59 -2.76
C ASP A 12 -3.75 0.76 -3.30
N ARG A 13 -3.11 0.78 -4.48
CA ARG A 13 -2.77 2.03 -5.18
C ARG A 13 -3.99 2.89 -5.47
N ARG A 14 -5.11 2.29 -5.90
CA ARG A 14 -6.38 3.02 -6.13
C ARG A 14 -7.01 3.52 -4.83
N VAL A 15 -6.90 2.75 -3.74
CA VAL A 15 -7.35 3.23 -2.42
C VAL A 15 -6.48 4.39 -1.95
N LEU A 16 -5.16 4.35 -2.19
CA LEU A 16 -4.26 5.44 -1.87
C LEU A 16 -4.53 6.70 -2.71
N GLU A 17 -4.94 6.57 -3.98
CA GLU A 17 -5.38 7.70 -4.80
C GLU A 17 -6.54 8.47 -4.14
N LEU A 18 -7.46 7.79 -3.45
CA LEU A 18 -8.54 8.45 -2.69
C LEU A 18 -8.02 9.20 -1.46
N ALA A 19 -6.90 8.77 -0.87
CA ALA A 19 -6.25 9.49 0.23
C ALA A 19 -5.44 10.70 -0.26
N GLU A 20 -4.92 10.64 -1.49
CA GLU A 20 -4.17 11.73 -2.13
C GLU A 20 -5.10 12.81 -2.71
N ASP A 21 -6.35 12.49 -3.05
CA ASP A 21 -7.30 13.42 -3.65
C ASP A 21 -7.73 14.54 -2.66
N PRO A 22 -7.41 15.82 -2.94
CA PRO A 22 -7.79 16.94 -2.08
C PRO A 22 -9.29 17.27 -2.10
N THR A 23 -10.07 16.73 -3.04
CA THR A 23 -11.52 16.90 -3.09
C THR A 23 -12.25 15.97 -2.11
N VAL A 24 -11.57 14.93 -1.62
CA VAL A 24 -12.08 14.02 -0.59
C VAL A 24 -11.93 14.70 0.79
N PRO A 25 -12.96 14.67 1.67
CA PRO A 25 -12.87 15.26 2.99
C PRO A 25 -11.69 14.70 3.81
N LEU A 26 -11.03 15.57 4.57
CA LEU A 26 -9.76 15.26 5.23
C LEU A 26 -9.80 13.99 6.10
N LEU A 27 -10.87 13.79 6.89
CA LEU A 27 -11.03 12.60 7.72
C LEU A 27 -11.21 11.32 6.89
N GLU A 28 -11.83 11.42 5.72
CA GLU A 28 -11.99 10.28 4.81
C GLU A 28 -10.66 9.92 4.14
N ARG A 29 -9.83 10.91 3.80
CA ARG A 29 -8.47 10.68 3.31
C ARG A 29 -7.62 9.94 4.33
N VAL A 30 -7.68 10.35 5.60
CA VAL A 30 -7.01 9.65 6.71
C VAL A 30 -7.54 8.22 6.86
N ARG A 31 -8.86 8.01 6.73
CA ARG A 31 -9.47 6.67 6.74
C ARG A 31 -8.95 5.81 5.60
N PHE A 32 -8.91 6.30 4.37
CA PHE A 32 -8.35 5.56 3.24
C PHE A 32 -6.86 5.23 3.45
N LEU A 33 -6.08 6.16 3.98
CA LEU A 33 -4.68 5.91 4.30
C LEU A 33 -4.50 4.80 5.35
N SER A 34 -5.38 4.74 6.36
CA SER A 34 -5.38 3.67 7.36
C SER A 34 -5.74 2.31 6.76
N ILE A 35 -6.68 2.27 5.80
CA ILE A 35 -7.03 1.05 5.06
C ILE A 35 -5.82 0.55 4.27
N VAL A 36 -5.13 1.44 3.54
CA VAL A 36 -3.90 1.08 2.80
C VAL A 36 -2.84 0.53 3.76
N SER A 37 -2.70 1.11 4.95
CA SER A 37 -1.74 0.61 5.96
C SER A 37 -2.06 -0.82 6.38
N SER A 38 -3.30 -1.10 6.80
CA SER A 38 -3.71 -2.43 7.23
C SER A 38 -3.61 -3.47 6.12
N ASN A 39 -3.92 -3.08 4.88
CA ASN A 39 -3.78 -3.97 3.72
C ASN A 39 -2.32 -4.29 3.42
N LEU A 40 -1.41 -3.31 3.55
CA LEU A 40 0.02 -3.52 3.39
C LEU A 40 0.58 -4.45 4.46
N ASP A 41 0.14 -4.32 5.71
CA ASP A 41 0.53 -5.23 6.80
C ASP A 41 0.14 -6.68 6.46
N GLU A 42 -1.11 -6.92 6.06
CA GLU A 42 -1.56 -8.25 5.62
C GLU A 42 -0.78 -8.76 4.39
N PHE A 43 -0.48 -7.86 3.44
CA PHE A 43 0.25 -8.20 2.24
C PHE A 43 1.67 -8.69 2.57
N PHE A 44 2.38 -8.01 3.47
CA PHE A 44 3.72 -8.43 3.88
C PHE A 44 3.68 -9.71 4.73
N GLU A 45 2.78 -9.79 5.71
CA GLU A 45 2.69 -10.94 6.62
C GLU A 45 2.32 -12.24 5.90
N ILE A 46 1.38 -12.18 4.95
CA ILE A 46 0.85 -13.39 4.33
C ILE A 46 1.39 -13.60 2.92
N ARG A 47 1.37 -12.58 2.06
CA ARG A 47 1.66 -12.76 0.63
C ARG A 47 3.15 -12.78 0.34
N VAL A 48 3.91 -11.80 0.86
CA VAL A 48 5.36 -11.76 0.64
C VAL A 48 6.04 -12.97 1.28
N ALA A 49 5.66 -13.32 2.52
CA ALA A 49 6.16 -14.53 3.19
C ALA A 49 5.91 -15.80 2.37
N GLY A 50 4.71 -15.94 1.79
CA GLY A 50 4.37 -17.07 0.91
C GLY A 50 5.24 -17.15 -0.34
N ILE A 51 5.49 -16.02 -1.01
CA ILE A 51 6.37 -15.98 -2.20
C ILE A 51 7.81 -16.32 -1.83
N MET A 52 8.31 -15.82 -0.69
CA MET A 52 9.66 -16.12 -0.20
C MET A 52 9.83 -17.62 0.08
N GLN A 53 8.86 -18.26 0.72
CA GLN A 53 8.89 -19.70 0.98
C GLN A 53 8.91 -20.52 -0.33
N GLN A 54 8.20 -20.06 -1.36
CA GLN A 54 8.21 -20.69 -2.69
C GLN A 54 9.55 -20.52 -3.40
N GLU A 55 10.23 -19.38 -3.21
CA GLU A 55 11.56 -19.10 -3.74
C GLU A 55 12.62 -19.98 -3.06
N GLU A 56 12.61 -20.07 -1.73
CA GLU A 56 13.52 -20.91 -0.95
C GLU A 56 13.39 -22.40 -1.28
N SER A 57 12.17 -22.84 -1.58
CA SER A 57 11.91 -24.22 -2.00
C SER A 57 12.37 -24.51 -3.44
N ALA A 58 13.01 -23.54 -4.12
CA ALA A 58 13.43 -23.57 -5.51
C ALA A 58 12.32 -24.04 -6.47
N SER A 59 11.05 -23.80 -6.09
CA SER A 59 9.92 -24.43 -6.73
C SER A 59 9.79 -23.96 -8.18
N HIS A 60 10.15 -22.71 -8.48
CA HIS A 60 10.21 -22.14 -9.82
C HIS A 60 11.25 -20.99 -9.89
N PRO A 61 12.17 -20.96 -10.88
CA PRO A 61 13.11 -19.84 -11.08
C PRO A 61 12.39 -18.49 -11.23
N ALA A 62 11.28 -18.47 -11.96
CA ALA A 62 10.44 -17.29 -12.19
C ALA A 62 9.88 -16.65 -10.90
N THR A 63 9.97 -17.34 -9.75
CA THR A 63 9.54 -16.82 -8.44
C THR A 63 10.46 -15.71 -7.93
N ARG A 64 11.77 -15.74 -8.25
CA ARG A 64 12.70 -14.71 -7.79
C ARG A 64 12.47 -13.37 -8.51
N GLU A 65 12.37 -13.39 -9.83
CA GLU A 65 12.07 -12.17 -10.60
C GLU A 65 10.69 -11.63 -10.24
N PHE A 66 9.72 -12.53 -10.00
CA PHE A 66 8.39 -12.14 -9.55
C PHE A 66 8.41 -11.49 -8.16
N LEU A 67 9.14 -12.07 -7.20
CA LEU A 67 9.31 -11.49 -5.87
C LEU A 67 9.93 -10.09 -5.95
N GLN A 68 10.97 -9.91 -6.78
CA GLN A 68 11.59 -8.59 -6.98
C GLN A 68 10.60 -7.56 -7.54
N GLU A 69 9.77 -7.94 -8.51
CA GLU A 69 8.76 -7.03 -9.07
C GLU A 69 7.66 -6.68 -8.04
N VAL A 70 7.23 -7.67 -7.25
CA VAL A 70 6.28 -7.46 -6.15
C VAL A 70 6.86 -6.48 -5.12
N LEU A 71 8.08 -6.71 -4.64
CA LEU A 71 8.74 -5.86 -3.66
C LEU A 71 8.94 -4.44 -4.19
N LYS A 72 9.37 -4.29 -5.45
CA LYS A 72 9.53 -2.98 -6.09
C LYS A 72 8.24 -2.17 -6.08
N ARG A 73 7.10 -2.80 -6.40
CA ARG A 73 5.79 -2.14 -6.39
C ARG A 73 5.32 -1.83 -4.97
N ALA A 74 5.50 -2.76 -4.03
CA ALA A 74 5.17 -2.54 -2.62
C ALA A 74 5.97 -1.35 -2.04
N HIS A 75 7.28 -1.27 -2.31
CA HIS A 75 8.11 -0.13 -1.90
C HIS A 75 7.65 1.20 -2.50
N SER A 76 7.25 1.19 -3.77
CA SER A 76 6.73 2.39 -4.44
C SER A 76 5.42 2.85 -3.78
N LEU A 77 4.54 1.91 -3.43
CA LEU A 77 3.27 2.18 -2.75
C LEU A 77 3.49 2.72 -1.33
N VAL A 78 4.38 2.10 -0.54
CA VAL A 78 4.76 2.57 0.81
C VAL A 78 5.34 3.99 0.75
N SER A 79 6.22 4.26 -0.23
CA SER A 79 6.82 5.59 -0.40
C SER A 79 5.77 6.67 -0.71
N ALA A 80 4.77 6.33 -1.53
CA ALA A 80 3.65 7.22 -1.81
C ALA A 80 2.76 7.42 -0.58
N GLN A 81 2.44 6.35 0.16
CA GLN A 81 1.67 6.42 1.42
C GLN A 81 2.35 7.35 2.44
N GLN A 82 3.67 7.25 2.60
CA GLN A 82 4.44 8.11 3.50
C GLN A 82 4.42 9.57 3.06
N SER A 83 4.47 9.84 1.76
CA SER A 83 4.36 11.20 1.22
C SER A 83 2.97 11.77 1.49
N CYS A 84 1.91 10.99 1.21
CA CYS A 84 0.53 11.35 1.51
C CYS A 84 0.32 11.66 3.01
N TRP A 85 0.87 10.85 3.92
CA TRP A 85 0.80 11.11 5.36
C TRP A 85 1.42 12.46 5.75
N LYS A 86 2.59 12.79 5.19
CA LYS A 86 3.28 14.06 5.47
C LYS A 86 2.46 15.26 4.98
N GLU A 87 1.75 15.13 3.86
CA GLU A 87 0.87 16.18 3.33
C GLU A 87 -0.40 16.38 4.17
N LEU A 88 -0.91 15.32 4.78
CA LEU A 88 -2.11 15.36 5.63
C LEU A 88 -1.87 16.05 6.99
N ASP A 89 -0.61 16.25 7.38
CA ASP A 89 -0.09 17.02 8.53
C ASP A 89 -1.02 17.08 9.78
N PRO A 90 -0.74 16.33 10.87
CA PRO A 90 -1.58 16.28 12.07
C PRO A 90 -2.00 17.63 12.72
N PRO A 91 -1.19 18.70 12.72
CA PRO A 91 -1.59 20.05 13.12
C PRO A 91 -2.73 20.65 12.29
N ARG A 92 -2.88 20.28 11.01
CA ARG A 92 -4.02 20.73 10.19
C ARG A 92 -5.33 20.08 10.65
N LEU A 93 -5.28 18.87 11.19
CA LEU A 93 -6.46 18.16 11.74
C LEU A 93 -7.01 18.85 13.01
N THR A 94 -6.17 19.54 13.79
CA THR A 94 -6.60 20.27 15.00
C THR A 94 -7.10 21.68 14.72
N MET A 95 -6.76 22.28 13.57
CA MET A 95 -7.20 23.65 13.20
C MET A 95 -8.59 23.70 12.56
N SER A 96 -9.17 22.58 12.11
CA SER A 96 -10.46 22.56 11.41
C SER A 96 -11.70 22.56 12.32
N ARG A 97 -11.53 22.80 13.64
CA ARG A 97 -12.60 22.80 14.65
C ARG A 97 -13.06 24.19 15.13
N LYS A 98 -12.63 25.27 14.48
CA LYS A 98 -13.13 26.63 14.77
C LYS A 98 -13.88 27.19 13.57
N MET A 99 -15.17 26.91 13.51
CA MET A 99 -16.20 27.82 13.01
C MET A 99 -17.33 27.85 14.02
#